data_AF-A0A7Z9S348-F1
#
_entry.id   AF-A0A7Z9S348-F1
#
_cell.length_a   1.000
_cell.length_b   1.000
_cell.length_c   1.000
_cell.angle_alpha   90.00
_cell.angle_beta   90.00
_cell.angle_gamma   90.00
#
_symmetry.space_group_name_H-M   'P 1'
#
loop_
_entity.id
_entity.type
_entity.pdbx_description
1 polymer ?
#
loop_
_entity_poly.entity_id
_entity_poly.type
_entity_poly.pdbx_seq_one_letter_code
_entity_poly.pdbx_strand_id
1 'polypeptide(L)'
;MRIPLPRMLRSWRKKQFEQEKTSFVSRTALKAWAALARRPWLYRLAVAAPIAVLAVLGREKGRFRWLPLGGGWTSHRDMPAPEGGTFISRWHKERQP
;
A
#
# COMPACT_ATOMS: atom_id res chain seq x y z
N MET A 1 -12.24 10.38 -37.96
CA MET A 1 -10.90 10.79 -37.44
C MET A 1 -10.36 9.71 -36.50
N ARG A 2 -9.08 9.30 -36.63
CA ARG A 2 -8.42 8.31 -35.75
C ARG A 2 -7.25 8.97 -35.04
N ILE A 3 -7.45 9.39 -33.78
CA ILE A 3 -6.34 9.87 -32.93
C ILE A 3 -5.55 8.64 -32.46
N PRO A 4 -4.24 8.54 -32.75
CA PRO A 4 -3.44 7.39 -32.35
C PRO A 4 -3.03 7.49 -30.87
N LEU A 5 -4.01 7.39 -29.97
CA LEU A 5 -3.80 7.42 -28.51
C LEU A 5 -2.72 6.44 -28.03
N PRO A 6 -2.67 5.17 -28.49
CA PRO A 6 -1.66 4.24 -28.01
C PRO A 6 -0.24 4.67 -28.39
N ARG A 7 -0.06 5.25 -29.59
CA ARG A 7 1.25 5.72 -30.07
C ARG A 7 1.71 6.93 -29.26
N MET A 8 0.80 7.86 -28.96
CA MET A 8 1.08 9.01 -28.13
C MET A 8 1.45 8.59 -26.71
N LEU A 9 0.69 7.68 -26.07
CA LEU A 9 1.01 7.20 -24.73
C LEU A 9 2.39 6.52 -24.64
N ARG A 10 2.78 5.76 -25.68
CA ARG A 10 4.12 5.15 -25.75
C ARG A 10 5.23 6.20 -25.88
N SER A 11 5.05 7.21 -26.74
CA SER A 11 6.07 8.27 -26.90
C SER A 11 6.20 9.13 -25.64
N TRP A 12 5.09 9.40 -24.93
CA TRP A 12 5.10 10.06 -23.63
C TRP A 12 5.83 9.24 -22.56
N ARG A 13 5.63 7.92 -22.52
CA ARG A 13 6.41 7.03 -21.63
C ARG A 13 7.92 7.10 -21.93
N LYS A 14 8.30 7.06 -23.21
CA LYS A 14 9.71 7.16 -23.62
C LYS A 14 10.33 8.48 -23.16
N LYS A 15 9.65 9.60 -23.42
CA LYS A 15 10.10 10.94 -22.96
C LYS A 15 10.17 11.04 -21.44
N GLN A 16 9.20 10.47 -20.71
CA GLN A 16 9.20 10.50 -19.25
C GLN A 16 10.38 9.70 -18.66
N PHE A 17 10.78 8.61 -19.32
CA PHE A 17 11.96 7.81 -18.93
C PHE A 17 13.27 8.53 -19.25
N GLU A 18 13.41 9.10 -20.46
CA GLU A 18 14.58 9.89 -20.87
C GLU A 18 14.80 11.13 -19.98
N GLN A 19 13.72 11.73 -19.48
CA GLN A 19 13.78 12.86 -18.56
C GLN A 19 14.20 12.48 -17.13
N GLU A 20 14.50 11.20 -16.86
CA GLU A 20 14.93 10.68 -15.56
C GLU A 20 14.12 11.20 -14.37
N LYS A 21 12.82 11.48 -14.57
CA LYS A 21 11.92 12.01 -13.52
C LYS A 21 11.58 10.99 -12.44
N THR A 22 12.42 9.98 -12.23
CA THR A 22 12.33 9.11 -11.07
C THR A 22 12.99 9.86 -9.92
N SER A 23 12.17 10.56 -9.13
CA SER A 23 12.62 11.26 -7.93
C SER A 23 13.53 10.34 -7.10
N PHE A 24 14.62 10.89 -6.56
CA PHE A 24 15.54 10.17 -5.68
C PHE A 24 14.77 9.45 -4.56
N VAL A 25 13.73 10.10 -4.02
CA VAL A 25 12.82 9.55 -3.02
C VAL A 25 12.13 8.28 -3.51
N SER A 26 11.66 8.23 -4.75
CA SER A 26 11.01 7.04 -5.31
C SER A 26 12.01 5.89 -5.47
N ARG A 27 13.23 6.18 -5.92
CA ARG A 27 14.29 5.16 -6.06
C ARG A 27 14.68 4.59 -4.70
N THR A 28 14.87 5.43 -3.69
CA THR A 28 15.24 5.00 -2.33
C THR A 28 14.10 4.28 -1.63
N ALA A 29 12.86 4.76 -1.75
CA ALA A 29 11.68 4.09 -1.21
C ALA A 29 11.51 2.68 -1.79
N LEU A 30 11.69 2.51 -3.12
CA LEU A 30 11.62 1.19 -3.75
C LEU A 30 12.74 0.26 -3.29
N LYS A 31 13.98 0.77 -3.14
CA LYS A 31 15.09 -0.02 -2.60
C LYS A 31 14.84 -0.45 -1.16
N ALA A 32 14.35 0.45 -0.30
CA ALA A 32 14.00 0.16 1.08
C ALA A 32 12.87 -0.89 1.15
N TRP A 33 11.84 -0.73 0.31
CA TRP A 33 10.75 -1.70 0.19
C TRP A 33 11.25 -3.08 -0.26
N ALA A 34 12.12 -3.13 -1.26
CA ALA A 34 12.71 -4.39 -1.73
C ALA A 34 13.54 -5.07 -0.64
N ALA A 35 14.32 -4.33 0.14
CA ALA A 35 15.09 -4.86 1.26
C ALA A 35 14.18 -5.43 2.36
N LEU A 36 13.05 -4.75 2.64
CA LEU A 36 12.05 -5.20 3.60
C LEU A 36 11.34 -6.47 3.11
N ALA A 37 10.89 -6.49 1.86
CA ALA A 37 10.19 -7.62 1.25
C ALA A 37 11.06 -8.88 1.13
N ARG A 38 12.38 -8.74 0.95
CA ARG A 38 13.33 -9.87 0.95
C ARG A 38 13.48 -10.55 2.31
N ARG A 39 13.12 -9.88 3.41
CA ARG A 39 13.25 -10.41 4.77
C ARG A 39 11.85 -10.68 5.35
N PRO A 40 11.36 -11.94 5.30
CA PRO A 40 9.97 -12.24 5.63
C PRO A 40 9.58 -11.89 7.07
N TRP A 41 10.49 -12.04 8.04
CA TRP A 41 10.22 -11.70 9.44
C TRP A 41 10.05 -10.18 9.65
N LEU A 42 10.91 -9.35 9.04
CA LEU A 42 10.79 -7.90 9.10
C LEU A 42 9.53 -7.42 8.40
N TYR A 43 9.22 -7.99 7.23
CA TYR A 43 8.00 -7.66 6.50
C TYR A 43 6.75 -7.96 7.35
N ARG A 44 6.72 -9.11 8.03
CA ARG A 44 5.61 -9.47 8.91
C ARG A 44 5.45 -8.48 10.05
N LEU A 45 6.52 -8.07 10.72
CA LEU A 45 6.44 -7.08 11.80
C LEU A 45 6.03 -5.70 11.29
N ALA A 46 6.61 -5.26 10.18
CA ALA A 46 6.33 -3.96 9.57
C ALA A 46 4.88 -3.83 9.11
N VAL A 47 4.26 -4.92 8.66
CA VAL A 47 2.85 -4.94 8.24
C VAL A 47 1.92 -5.21 9.42
N ALA A 48 2.31 -6.04 10.39
CA ALA A 48 1.49 -6.37 11.55
C ALA A 48 1.28 -5.18 12.49
N ALA A 49 2.31 -4.37 12.73
CA ALA A 49 2.22 -3.25 13.67
C ALA A 49 1.15 -2.20 13.27
N PRO A 50 1.12 -1.66 12.04
CA PRO A 50 0.08 -0.74 11.61
C PRO A 50 -1.32 -1.35 11.69
N ILE A 51 -1.48 -2.62 11.29
CA ILE A 51 -2.77 -3.30 11.34
C ILE A 51 -3.24 -3.49 12.78
N ALA A 52 -2.35 -3.84 13.71
CA ALA A 52 -2.68 -3.96 15.12
C ALA A 52 -3.11 -2.61 15.71
N VAL A 53 -2.37 -1.53 15.39
CA VAL A 53 -2.74 -0.17 15.81
C VAL A 53 -4.11 0.23 15.26
N LEU A 54 -4.38 -0.03 13.97
CA LEU A 54 -5.68 0.24 13.36
C LEU A 54 -6.79 -0.65 13.94
N ALA A 55 -6.51 -1.89 14.28
CA ALA A 55 -7.50 -2.78 14.91
C ALA A 55 -7.89 -2.27 16.30
N VAL A 56 -6.91 -1.78 17.09
CA VAL A 56 -7.15 -1.21 18.41
C VAL A 56 -7.93 0.10 18.30
N LEU A 57 -7.49 1.03 17.44
CA LEU A 57 -8.15 2.32 17.25
C LEU A 57 -9.55 2.20 16.63
N GLY A 58 -9.77 1.16 15.82
CA GLY A 58 -11.05 0.90 15.16
C GLY A 58 -12.03 0.07 15.98
N ARG A 59 -11.61 -0.47 17.14
CA ARG A 59 -12.39 -1.44 17.94
C ARG A 59 -13.71 -0.89 18.46
N GLU A 60 -13.77 0.40 18.79
CA GLU A 60 -14.99 1.01 19.35
C GLU A 60 -16.04 1.36 18.29
N LYS A 61 -15.61 1.86 17.13
CA LYS A 61 -16.52 2.41 16.10
C LYS A 61 -16.69 1.49 14.89
N GLY A 62 -15.82 0.49 14.73
CA GLY A 62 -15.78 -0.41 13.57
C GLY A 62 -15.41 0.27 12.25
N ARG A 63 -15.13 1.59 12.26
CA ARG A 63 -14.82 2.37 11.06
C ARG A 63 -14.00 3.62 11.37
N PHE A 64 -13.23 4.06 10.38
CA PHE A 64 -12.43 5.27 10.39
C PHE A 64 -13.03 6.31 9.44
N ARG A 65 -13.52 7.41 10.01
CA ARG A 65 -13.97 8.60 9.25
C ARG A 65 -12.80 9.44 8.72
N TRP A 66 -11.64 9.30 9.34
CA TRP A 66 -10.41 9.98 8.92
C TRP A 66 -9.21 9.09 9.21
N LEU A 67 -8.29 8.99 8.24
CA LEU A 67 -7.07 8.22 8.37
C LEU A 67 -5.89 9.03 7.82
N PRO A 68 -4.81 9.23 8.60
CA PRO A 68 -3.60 9.84 8.06
C PRO A 68 -3.08 8.98 6.90
N LEU A 69 -2.68 9.62 5.79
CA LEU A 69 -2.29 8.97 4.52
C LEU A 69 -3.42 8.25 3.76
N GLY A 70 -4.61 8.12 4.35
CA GLY A 70 -5.80 7.52 3.72
C GLY A 70 -6.83 8.53 3.22
N GLY A 71 -6.49 9.84 3.24
CA GLY A 71 -7.41 10.94 2.94
C GLY A 71 -8.22 10.75 1.66
N GLY A 72 -7.58 10.32 0.57
CA GLY A 72 -8.27 10.10 -0.71
C GLY A 72 -9.38 9.03 -0.67
N TRP A 73 -9.31 8.08 0.27
CA TRP A 73 -10.37 7.08 0.49
C TRP A 73 -11.40 7.60 1.48
N THR A 74 -10.95 8.15 2.61
CA THR A 74 -11.82 8.64 3.69
C THR A 74 -12.62 9.89 3.30
N SER A 75 -12.22 10.62 2.26
CA SER A 75 -12.96 11.75 1.71
C SER A 75 -14.28 11.35 1.05
N HIS A 76 -14.38 10.14 0.51
CA HIS A 76 -15.57 9.67 -0.19
C HIS A 76 -16.34 8.59 0.59
N ARG A 77 -15.70 7.89 1.52
CA ARG A 77 -16.32 6.81 2.31
C ARG A 77 -15.56 6.52 3.59
N ASP A 78 -16.29 6.09 4.62
CA ASP A 78 -15.67 5.57 5.83
C ASP A 78 -14.86 4.30 5.51
N MET A 79 -13.67 4.17 6.11
CA MET A 79 -12.85 2.97 5.95
C MET A 79 -13.18 1.97 7.06
N PRO A 80 -13.57 0.72 6.76
CA PRO A 80 -13.86 -0.26 7.81
C PRO A 80 -12.62 -0.54 8.65
N ALA A 81 -12.81 -0.73 9.94
CA ALA A 81 -11.73 -1.15 10.83
C ALA A 81 -11.27 -2.56 10.46
N PRO A 82 -9.95 -2.84 10.47
CA PRO A 82 -9.47 -4.18 10.22
C PRO A 82 -9.89 -5.11 11.35
N GLU A 83 -10.31 -6.32 11.00
CA GLU A 83 -10.74 -7.37 11.94
C GLU A 83 -9.61 -7.83 12.89
N GLY A 84 -8.37 -7.48 12.58
CA GLY A 84 -7.18 -7.78 13.37
C GLY A 84 -6.31 -8.88 12.75
N GLY A 85 -5.00 -8.65 12.79
CA GLY A 85 -3.99 -9.55 12.22
C GLY A 85 -3.86 -9.45 10.69
N THR A 86 -2.69 -9.83 10.19
CA THR A 86 -2.44 -9.91 8.74
C THR A 86 -3.13 -11.14 8.15
N PHE A 87 -3.40 -11.15 6.84
CA PHE A 87 -3.87 -12.36 6.13
C PHE A 87 -2.98 -13.58 6.44
N ILE A 88 -1.66 -13.40 6.36
CA ILE A 88 -0.67 -14.45 6.64
C ILE A 88 -0.80 -14.96 8.08
N SER A 89 -0.97 -14.06 9.06
CA SER A 89 -1.16 -14.44 10.46
C SER A 89 -2.42 -15.30 10.66
N ARG A 90 -3.53 -14.91 10.01
CA ARG A 90 -4.80 -15.67 10.08
C ARG A 90 -4.67 -17.03 9.40
N TRP A 91 -4.06 -17.05 8.22
CA TRP A 91 -3.79 -18.26 7.46
C TRP A 91 -2.95 -19.29 8.23
N HIS A 92 -1.92 -18.85 8.95
CA HIS A 92 -1.13 -19.73 9.79
C HIS A 92 -1.91 -20.24 11.01
N LYS A 93 -2.74 -19.39 11.62
CA LYS A 93 -3.58 -19.77 12.77
C LYS A 93 -4.60 -20.84 12.39
N GLU A 94 -5.23 -20.70 11.22
CA GLU A 94 -6.22 -21.65 10.71
C GLU A 94 -5.59 -22.97 10.26
N ARG A 95 -4.30 -22.96 9.87
CA ARG A 95 -3.54 -24.16 9.50
C ARG A 95 -2.91 -24.90 10.69
N GLN A 96 -2.89 -24.31 11.88
CA GLN A 96 -2.43 -25.01 13.08
C GLN A 96 -3.62 -25.78 13.67
N PRO A 97 -3.55 -27.12 13.80
CA PRO A 97 -4.64 -27.93 14.32
C PRO A 97 -4.93 -27.64 15.79
#